data_AF-A0A2R6C1G3-F1
#
_entry.id   AF-A0A2R6C1G3-F1
#
_cell.length_a   1.000
_cell.length_b   1.000
_cell.length_c   1.000
_cell.angle_alpha   90.00
_cell.angle_beta   90.00
_cell.angle_gamma   90.00
#
_symmetry.space_group_name_H-M   'P 1'
#
loop_
_entity.id
_entity.type
_entity.pdbx_description
1 polymer ?
#
loop_
_entity_poly.entity_id
_entity_poly.type
_entity_poly.pdbx_seq_one_letter_code
_entity_poly.pdbx_strand_id
1 'polypeptide(L)'
;MKRLDGMMASNIHFKWRPHNPPVLRVYPDEPFEVIIPDSSTSQIKPNFTVKQLAAIDESKFDGAVGPVYVDGANPGDTVEVILDTIEVGDWG
;
A
#
# COMPACT_ATOMS: atom_id res chain seq x y z
N MET A 1 -11.23 4.37 13.83
CA MET A 1 -10.52 3.28 13.13
C MET A 1 -9.21 3.85 12.61
N LYS A 2 -8.08 3.12 12.69
CA LYS A 2 -6.81 3.58 12.10
C LYS A 2 -6.94 3.63 10.58
N ARG A 3 -6.21 4.54 9.95
CA ARG A 3 -6.17 4.69 8.49
C ARG A 3 -4.73 4.80 8.04
N LEU A 4 -4.36 3.98 7.08
CA LEU A 4 -3.06 3.99 6.43
C LEU A 4 -3.22 4.57 5.03
N ASP A 5 -2.81 5.82 4.85
CA ASP A 5 -2.98 6.54 3.59
C ASP A 5 -1.81 6.26 2.63
N GLY A 6 -2.02 5.40 1.64
CA GLY A 6 -1.06 5.10 0.58
C GLY A 6 -0.92 6.18 -0.49
N MET A 7 -1.64 7.31 -0.40
CA MET A 7 -1.33 8.49 -1.21
C MET A 7 -0.14 9.29 -0.64
N MET A 8 0.23 9.03 0.60
CA MET A 8 1.45 9.58 1.22
C MET A 8 2.66 8.72 0.86
N ALA A 9 3.63 9.29 0.13
CA ALA A 9 4.82 8.56 -0.30
C ALA A 9 5.64 7.93 0.86
N SER A 10 5.58 8.51 2.06
CA SER A 10 6.23 7.94 3.26
C SER A 10 5.65 6.61 3.72
N ASN A 11 4.43 6.27 3.27
CA ASN A 11 3.73 5.04 3.61
C ASN A 11 3.89 3.95 2.54
N ILE A 12 4.69 4.21 1.49
CA ILE A 12 4.87 3.30 0.37
C ILE A 12 6.32 2.84 0.31
N HIS A 13 6.54 1.55 0.09
CA HIS A 13 7.86 1.03 -0.24
C HIS A 13 7.85 0.24 -1.55
N PHE A 14 8.93 0.38 -2.33
CA PHE A 14 9.10 -0.29 -3.63
C PHE A 14 10.00 -1.53 -3.55
N LYS A 15 10.49 -1.86 -2.35
CA LYS A 15 11.37 -3.01 -2.12
C LYS A 15 11.05 -3.65 -0.78
N TRP A 16 10.84 -4.96 -0.79
CA TRP A 16 10.73 -5.76 0.43
C TRP A 16 12.10 -5.89 1.08
N ARG A 17 12.22 -5.39 2.32
CA ARG A 17 13.42 -5.57 3.15
C ARG A 17 12.99 -5.83 4.60
N PRO A 18 13.68 -6.72 5.33
CA PRO A 18 13.33 -7.04 6.71
C PRO A 18 13.44 -5.86 7.67
N HIS A 19 14.18 -4.81 7.30
CA HIS A 19 14.41 -3.62 8.13
C HIS A 19 13.63 -2.39 7.68
N ASN A 20 12.63 -2.53 6.79
CA ASN A 20 11.74 -1.40 6.48
C ASN A 20 11.02 -0.99 7.77
N PRO A 21 11.10 0.29 8.20
CA PRO A 21 10.45 0.73 9.42
C PRO A 21 8.92 0.65 9.24
N PRO A 22 8.17 0.16 10.23
CA PRO A 22 6.72 0.13 10.14
C PRO A 22 6.16 1.56 10.15
N VAL A 23 5.16 1.79 9.31
CA VAL A 23 4.44 3.08 9.20
C VAL A 23 3.12 3.07 9.96
N LEU A 24 2.67 1.89 10.38
CA LEU A 24 1.53 1.68 11.26
C LEU A 24 1.83 0.52 12.22
N ARG A 25 1.36 0.60 13.46
CA ARG A 25 1.29 -0.53 14.40
C ARG A 25 -0.17 -0.81 14.76
N VAL A 26 -0.57 -2.07 14.77
CA VAL A 26 -1.91 -2.55 15.14
C VAL A 26 -1.80 -3.68 16.14
N TYR A 27 -2.84 -3.88 16.95
CA TYR A 27 -3.01 -5.07 17.76
C TYR A 27 -3.79 -6.15 16.97
N PRO A 28 -3.70 -7.44 17.37
CA PRO A 28 -4.62 -8.46 16.85
C PRO A 28 -6.08 -8.03 16.95
N ASP A 29 -6.88 -8.38 15.95
CA ASP A 29 -8.30 -8.02 15.81
C ASP A 29 -8.61 -6.51 15.74
N GLU A 30 -7.62 -5.64 15.60
CA GLU A 30 -7.82 -4.19 15.44
C GLU A 30 -8.08 -3.83 13.97
N PRO A 31 -9.32 -3.45 13.58
CA PRO A 31 -9.60 -3.08 12.20
C PRO A 31 -8.94 -1.75 11.82
N PHE A 32 -8.49 -1.66 10.58
CA PHE A 32 -7.94 -0.44 9.99
C PHE A 32 -8.24 -0.38 8.49
N GLU A 33 -8.27 0.84 7.96
CA GLU A 33 -8.44 1.09 6.53
C GLU A 33 -7.07 1.31 5.88
N VAL A 34 -6.92 0.83 4.64
CA VAL A 34 -5.76 1.09 3.79
C VAL A 34 -6.22 1.76 2.51
N ILE A 35 -5.69 2.95 2.23
CA ILE A 35 -5.86 3.61 0.93
C ILE A 35 -4.72 3.18 0.03
N ILE A 36 -5.03 2.64 -1.15
CA ILE A 36 -4.04 2.00 -2.02
C ILE A 36 -4.06 2.70 -3.39
N PRO A 37 -2.92 3.25 -3.87
CA PRO A 37 -2.83 3.73 -5.24
C PRO A 37 -2.81 2.56 -6.24
N ASP A 38 -3.13 2.82 -7.50
CA ASP A 38 -2.94 1.83 -8.57
C ASP A 38 -1.45 1.44 -8.71
N SER A 39 -1.15 0.36 -9.45
CA SER A 39 0.20 -0.18 -9.59
C SER A 39 1.22 0.78 -10.22
N SER A 40 0.76 1.81 -10.92
CA SER A 40 1.63 2.88 -11.41
C SER A 40 2.04 3.89 -10.33
N THR A 41 1.55 3.71 -9.09
CA THR A 41 1.60 4.70 -8.01
C THR A 41 1.04 6.05 -8.47
N SER A 42 -0.17 6.02 -9.04
CA SER A 42 -0.88 7.23 -9.49
C SER A 42 -0.22 8.00 -10.63
N GLN A 43 0.70 7.40 -11.38
CA GLN A 43 1.32 8.04 -12.55
C GLN A 43 0.37 8.08 -13.76
N ILE A 44 -0.47 7.06 -13.90
CA ILE A 44 -1.48 6.97 -14.97
C ILE A 44 -2.78 7.61 -14.47
N LYS A 45 -3.43 8.40 -15.34
CA LYS A 45 -4.67 9.16 -15.07
C LYS A 45 -5.70 8.89 -16.16
N PRO A 46 -7.01 9.20 -15.98
CA PRO A 46 -8.04 8.86 -16.97
C PRO A 46 -7.79 9.38 -18.39
N ASN A 47 -7.07 10.49 -18.52
CA ASN A 47 -6.73 11.13 -19.78
C ASN A 47 -5.30 10.83 -20.26
N PHE A 48 -4.66 9.80 -19.71
CA PHE A 48 -3.30 9.40 -20.07
C PHE A 48 -3.25 8.91 -21.54
N THR A 49 -2.20 9.31 -22.26
CA THR A 49 -2.00 8.99 -23.68
C THR A 49 -0.70 8.24 -23.91
N VAL A 50 -0.60 7.52 -25.03
CA VAL A 50 0.62 6.78 -25.42
C VAL A 50 1.86 7.69 -25.46
N LYS A 51 1.70 8.97 -25.79
CA LYS A 51 2.82 9.94 -25.81
C LYS A 51 3.43 10.18 -24.43
N GLN A 52 2.67 9.95 -23.35
CA GLN A 52 3.11 10.16 -21.98
C GLN A 52 3.82 8.95 -21.38
N LEU A 53 3.83 7.79 -22.06
CA LEU A 53 4.55 6.60 -21.59
C LEU A 53 6.03 6.88 -21.32
N ALA A 54 6.67 7.73 -22.14
CA ALA A 54 8.07 8.10 -21.97
C ALA A 54 8.38 8.90 -20.69
N ALA A 55 7.35 9.43 -20.01
CA ALA A 55 7.49 10.20 -18.77
C ALA A 55 7.24 9.35 -17.50
N ILE A 56 6.89 8.07 -17.65
CA ILE A 56 6.70 7.17 -16.52
C ILE A 56 8.04 6.88 -15.84
N ASP A 57 8.02 6.95 -14.52
CA ASP A 57 9.07 6.46 -13.66
C ASP A 57 8.76 5.02 -13.24
N GLU A 58 9.35 4.07 -13.96
CA GLU A 58 9.18 2.63 -13.69
C GLU A 58 9.68 2.22 -12.30
N SER A 59 10.57 3.01 -11.67
CA SER A 59 11.05 2.73 -10.32
C SER A 59 9.97 2.91 -9.25
N LYS A 60 8.84 3.51 -9.63
CA LYS A 60 7.66 3.74 -8.78
C LYS A 60 6.51 2.79 -9.09
N PHE A 61 6.75 1.72 -9.81
CA PHE A 61 5.75 0.68 -9.99
C PHE A 61 5.65 -0.24 -8.77
N ASP A 62 4.46 -0.79 -8.56
CA ASP A 62 4.16 -1.81 -7.56
C ASP A 62 4.55 -1.40 -6.14
N GLY A 63 4.31 -0.13 -5.81
CA GLY A 63 4.48 0.39 -4.46
C GLY A 63 3.52 -0.28 -3.48
N ALA A 64 4.07 -0.98 -2.49
CA ALA A 64 3.26 -1.57 -1.42
C ALA A 64 3.06 -0.56 -0.29
N VAL A 65 1.81 -0.42 0.16
CA VAL A 65 1.45 0.44 1.29
C VAL A 65 1.76 -0.28 2.60
N GLY A 66 2.60 0.32 3.45
CA GLY A 66 3.08 -0.29 4.68
C GLY A 66 4.57 0.01 4.92
N PRO A 67 5.27 -0.81 5.74
CA PRO A 67 4.76 -2.02 6.41
C PRO A 67 3.84 -1.72 7.60
N VAL A 68 2.91 -2.64 7.88
CA VAL A 68 2.10 -2.65 9.11
C VAL A 68 2.73 -3.63 10.11
N TYR A 69 3.01 -3.17 11.32
CA TYR A 69 3.49 -4.00 12.42
C TYR A 69 2.30 -4.55 13.22
N VAL A 70 2.19 -5.87 13.33
CA VAL A 70 1.19 -6.54 14.19
C VAL A 70 1.83 -6.82 15.55
N ASP A 71 1.25 -6.25 16.60
CA ASP A 71 1.73 -6.44 17.97
C ASP A 71 1.66 -7.91 18.39
N GLY A 72 2.73 -8.41 19.00
CA GLY A 72 2.83 -9.79 19.45
C GLY A 72 3.16 -10.85 18.39
N ALA A 73 3.19 -10.52 17.08
CA ALA A 73 3.54 -11.48 16.03
C ALA A 73 5.04 -11.82 16.02
N ASN A 74 5.38 -13.11 15.97
CA ASN A 74 6.74 -13.64 15.98
C ASN A 74 7.04 -14.52 14.75
N PRO A 75 8.34 -14.74 14.41
CA PRO A 75 8.70 -15.70 13.36
C PRO A 75 8.15 -17.09 13.65
N GLY A 76 7.44 -17.65 12.66
CA GLY A 76 6.76 -18.94 12.78
C GLY A 76 5.25 -18.84 13.02
N ASP A 77 4.77 -17.67 13.46
CA ASP A 77 3.34 -17.38 13.55
C ASP A 77 2.73 -17.15 12.17
N THR A 78 1.40 -17.32 12.07
CA THR A 78 0.62 -16.96 10.89
C THR A 78 -0.12 -15.66 11.14
N VAL A 79 -0.04 -14.73 10.19
CA VAL A 79 -0.88 -13.52 10.17
C VAL A 79 -2.13 -13.81 9.34
N GLU A 80 -3.29 -13.87 9.99
CA GLU A 80 -4.59 -13.88 9.32
C GLU A 80 -5.01 -12.44 9.00
N VAL A 81 -5.50 -12.23 7.77
CA VAL A 81 -6.01 -10.93 7.33
C VAL A 81 -7.42 -11.14 6.80
N ILE A 82 -8.39 -10.48 7.43
CA ILE A 82 -9.79 -10.47 7.00
C ILE A 82 -10.03 -9.19 6.21
N LEU A 83 -10.57 -9.33 4.99
CA LEU A 83 -10.97 -8.19 4.16
C LEU A 83 -12.47 -7.95 4.36
N ASP A 84 -12.82 -6.99 5.19
CA ASP A 84 -14.23 -6.66 5.46
C ASP A 84 -14.91 -6.03 4.24
N THR A 85 -14.26 -5.02 3.66
CA THR A 85 -14.75 -4.27 2.51
C THR A 85 -13.60 -3.96 1.57
N ILE A 86 -13.88 -4.00 0.27
CA ILE A 86 -13.01 -3.47 -0.77
C ILE A 86 -13.83 -2.46 -1.57
N GLU A 87 -13.32 -1.25 -1.65
CA GLU A 87 -13.88 -0.19 -2.49
C GLU A 87 -12.87 0.13 -3.60
N VAL A 88 -13.37 0.39 -4.80
CA VAL A 88 -12.56 0.75 -5.96
C VAL A 88 -12.86 2.19 -6.36
N GLY A 89 -11.91 2.83 -7.05
CA GLY A 89 -12.14 4.15 -7.62
C GLY A 89 -13.14 4.11 -8.78
N ASP A 90 -13.55 5.29 -9.24
CA ASP A 90 -14.52 5.44 -10.33
C ASP A 90 -13.96 5.07 -11.73
N TRP A 91 -12.68 4.73 -11.81
CA TRP A 91 -11.98 4.35 -13.04
C TRP A 91 -10.75 3.48 -12.72
N GLY A 92 -10.31 2.69 -13.69
CA GLY A 92 -9.12 1.84 -13.56
C GLY A 92 -9.23 0.57 -14.39
#